data_AF-A0A4Q3EC09-F1
#
_entry.id   AF-A0A4Q3EC09-F1
#
_cell.length_a   1.000
_cell.length_b   1.000
_cell.length_c   1.000
_cell.angle_alpha   90.00
_cell.angle_beta   90.00
_cell.angle_gamma   90.00
#
_symmetry.space_group_name_H-M   'P 1'
#
loop_
_entity.id
_entity.type
_entity.pdbx_description
1 polymer ?
#
loop_
_entity_poly.entity_id
_entity_poly.type
_entity_poly.pdbx_seq_one_letter_code
_entity_poly.pdbx_strand_id
1 'polypeptide(L)'
;RELAMHKQNGTKVVVVSASAENWVKPFCEEHQLICMGTKLEVDANGLLTGKLTGVNCNAAEKVNRIKCEFDPADFENIYAYGDSNGDKEMLAIATHPHYRFFTD
;
A
#
# COMPACT_ATOMS: atom_id res chain seq x y z
N ARG A 1 -13.42 -0.21 10.80
CA ARG A 1 -13.31 0.73 11.95
C ARG A 1 -12.14 1.68 11.78
N GLU A 2 -10.90 1.18 11.74
CA GLU A 2 -9.69 2.02 11.60
C GLU A 2 -9.69 2.93 10.38
N LEU A 3 -10.06 2.40 9.20
CA LEU A 3 -10.17 3.22 7.99
C LEU A 3 -11.11 4.42 8.17
N ALA A 4 -12.26 4.22 8.82
CA ALA A 4 -13.22 5.29 9.06
C ALA A 4 -12.68 6.32 10.07
N MET A 5 -12.01 5.85 11.13
CA MET A 5 -11.35 6.73 12.11
C MET A 5 -10.28 7.60 11.45
N HIS A 6 -9.39 7.01 10.65
CA HIS A 6 -8.35 7.76 9.93
C HIS A 6 -8.94 8.78 8.97
N LYS A 7 -9.98 8.40 8.24
CA LYS A 7 -10.71 9.36 7.37
C LYS A 7 -11.34 10.51 8.16
N GLN A 8 -11.98 10.22 9.28
CA GLN A 8 -12.62 11.23 10.12
C GLN A 8 -11.60 12.23 10.69
N ASN A 9 -10.38 11.76 10.98
CA ASN A 9 -9.27 12.59 11.45
C ASN A 9 -8.56 13.37 10.32
N GLY A 10 -9.00 13.21 9.06
CA GLY A 10 -8.32 13.83 7.91
C GLY A 10 -6.96 13.22 7.60
N THR A 11 -6.66 12.02 8.13
CA THR A 11 -5.40 11.30 7.85
C THR A 11 -5.34 10.91 6.38
N LYS A 12 -4.17 11.11 5.75
CA LYS A 12 -3.91 10.59 4.41
C LYS A 12 -3.77 9.07 4.47
N VAL A 13 -4.64 8.35 3.76
CA VAL A 13 -4.67 6.88 3.78
C VAL A 13 -4.22 6.32 2.43
N VAL A 14 -3.30 5.36 2.48
CA VAL A 14 -2.67 4.71 1.32
C VAL A 14 -2.73 3.20 1.49
N VAL A 15 -3.09 2.47 0.44
CA VAL A 15 -3.01 1.01 0.39
C VAL A 15 -1.74 0.61 -0.35
N VAL A 16 -0.91 -0.20 0.30
CA VAL A 16 0.37 -0.68 -0.26
C VAL A 16 0.39 -2.21 -0.26
N SER A 17 0.26 -2.82 -1.44
CA SER A 17 0.00 -4.26 -1.58
C SER A 17 0.90 -4.94 -2.61
N ALA A 18 1.34 -6.17 -2.30
CA ALA A 18 2.06 -7.02 -3.26
C ALA A 18 1.15 -7.57 -4.37
N SER A 19 -0.17 -7.54 -4.17
CA SER A 19 -1.16 -7.94 -5.16
C SER A 19 -1.13 -7.02 -6.39
N ALA A 20 -1.69 -7.52 -7.49
CA ALA A 20 -1.85 -6.75 -8.71
C ALA A 20 -2.66 -5.47 -8.43
N GLU A 21 -2.14 -4.32 -8.84
CA GLU A 21 -2.76 -3.03 -8.50
C GLU A 21 -4.16 -2.93 -9.09
N ASN A 22 -4.35 -3.35 -10.34
CA ASN A 22 -5.65 -3.34 -11.01
C ASN A 22 -6.71 -4.18 -10.27
N TRP A 23 -6.32 -5.18 -9.48
CA TRP A 23 -7.22 -5.95 -8.62
C TRP A 23 -7.62 -5.19 -7.35
N VAL A 24 -6.67 -4.44 -6.75
CA VAL A 24 -6.88 -3.70 -5.50
C VAL A 24 -7.49 -2.30 -5.73
N LYS A 25 -7.27 -1.74 -6.92
CA LYS A 25 -7.68 -0.38 -7.30
C LYS A 25 -9.17 -0.10 -7.11
N PRO A 26 -10.12 -1.00 -7.47
CA PRO A 26 -11.55 -0.72 -7.28
C PRO A 26 -11.92 -0.43 -5.82
N PHE A 27 -11.37 -1.20 -4.86
CA PHE A 27 -11.55 -0.95 -3.43
C PHE A 27 -11.00 0.41 -3.01
N CYS A 28 -9.82 0.77 -3.54
CA CYS A 28 -9.21 2.07 -3.24
C CYS A 28 -10.04 3.21 -3.82
N GLU A 29 -10.56 3.09 -5.05
CA GLU A 29 -11.40 4.09 -5.71
C GLU A 29 -12.72 4.29 -4.97
N GLU A 30 -13.41 3.20 -4.60
CA GLU A 30 -14.64 3.24 -3.80
C GLU A 30 -14.44 4.01 -2.49
N HIS A 31 -13.27 3.87 -1.89
CA HIS A 31 -12.91 4.53 -0.64
C HIS A 31 -12.07 5.79 -0.82
N GLN A 32 -11.85 6.30 -2.03
CA GLN A 32 -11.03 7.52 -2.28
C GLN A 32 -9.63 7.45 -1.64
N LEU A 33 -8.96 6.30 -1.78
CA LEU A 33 -7.64 6.01 -1.23
C LEU A 33 -6.58 6.01 -2.33
N ILE A 34 -5.35 6.33 -1.96
CA ILE A 34 -4.20 6.15 -2.85
C ILE A 34 -3.85 4.65 -2.90
N CYS A 35 -3.68 4.10 -4.10
CA CYS A 35 -3.40 2.68 -4.32
C CYS A 35 -1.99 2.49 -4.88
N MET A 36 -1.17 1.69 -4.19
CA MET A 36 0.16 1.29 -4.63
C MET A 36 0.23 -0.24 -4.67
N GLY A 37 0.13 -0.81 -5.87
CA GLY A 37 0.15 -2.26 -6.06
C GLY A 37 1.17 -2.72 -7.09
N THR A 38 1.39 -4.03 -7.20
CA THR A 38 2.23 -4.60 -8.25
C THR A 38 1.64 -4.30 -9.63
N LYS A 39 2.43 -3.70 -10.53
CA LYS A 39 1.98 -3.32 -11.86
C LYS A 39 2.13 -4.52 -12.80
N LEU A 40 1.04 -4.96 -13.40
CA LEU A 40 1.07 -6.00 -14.42
C LEU A 40 1.38 -5.37 -15.78
N GLU A 41 2.23 -6.03 -16.56
CA GLU A 41 2.51 -5.63 -17.94
C GLU A 41 1.30 -5.95 -18.83
N VAL A 42 0.93 -4.97 -19.66
CA VAL A 42 -0.15 -5.04 -20.63
C VAL A 42 0.47 -4.81 -22.01
N ASP A 43 0.16 -5.70 -22.97
CA ASP A 43 0.63 -5.55 -24.33
C ASP A 43 -0.11 -4.45 -25.12
N ALA A 44 0.29 -4.24 -26.37
CA ALA A 44 -0.33 -3.25 -27.26
C ALA A 44 -1.82 -3.53 -27.57
N ASN A 45 -2.32 -4.74 -27.29
CA ASN A 45 -3.72 -5.14 -27.49
C ASN A 45 -4.54 -5.02 -26.19
N GLY A 46 -3.95 -4.57 -25.09
CA GLY A 46 -4.64 -4.48 -23.80
C GLY A 46 -4.67 -5.80 -23.01
N LEU A 47 -3.86 -6.80 -23.40
CA LEU A 47 -3.85 -8.11 -22.75
C LEU A 47 -2.73 -8.23 -21.72
N LEU A 48 -3.00 -8.91 -20.60
CA LEU A 48 -2.00 -9.22 -19.59
C LEU A 48 -0.96 -10.20 -20.16
N THR A 49 0.32 -9.84 -20.09
CA THR A 49 1.39 -10.68 -20.65
C THR A 49 1.88 -11.76 -19.69
N GLY A 50 1.43 -11.73 -18.43
CA GLY A 50 1.94 -12.57 -17.35
C GLY A 50 3.23 -12.04 -16.71
N LYS A 51 3.75 -10.90 -17.18
CA LYS A 51 4.93 -10.23 -16.61
C LYS A 51 4.53 -9.04 -15.74
N LEU A 52 5.49 -8.56 -14.95
CA LEU A 52 5.36 -7.34 -14.18
C LEU A 52 5.97 -6.16 -14.94
N THR A 53 5.34 -5.00 -14.84
CA THR A 53 6.00 -3.73 -15.15
C THR A 53 6.79 -3.30 -13.93
N GLY A 54 8.11 -3.50 -13.96
CA GLY A 54 9.00 -3.24 -12.83
C GLY A 54 8.98 -4.37 -11.79
N VAL A 55 9.04 -4.01 -10.51
CA VAL A 55 9.21 -4.95 -9.40
C VAL A 55 7.92 -5.17 -8.61
N ASN A 56 7.81 -6.36 -8.01
CA ASN A 56 6.71 -6.71 -7.09
C ASN A 56 6.73 -5.78 -5.87
N CYS A 57 5.58 -5.19 -5.54
CA CYS A 57 5.37 -4.29 -4.39
C CYS A 57 5.41 -5.06 -3.05
N ASN A 58 6.57 -5.62 -2.70
CA ASN A 58 6.75 -6.48 -1.54
C ASN A 58 7.99 -6.08 -0.73
N ALA A 59 7.93 -6.23 0.60
CA ALA A 59 9.03 -5.94 1.52
C ALA A 59 9.59 -4.52 1.32
N ALA A 60 10.90 -4.39 1.08
CA ALA A 60 11.57 -3.11 0.84
C ALA A 60 10.94 -2.29 -0.30
N GLU A 61 10.34 -2.93 -1.31
CA GLU A 61 9.70 -2.20 -2.41
C GLU A 61 8.44 -1.45 -1.97
N LYS A 62 7.73 -1.92 -0.93
CA LYS A 62 6.65 -1.14 -0.33
C LYS A 62 7.16 0.19 0.21
N VAL A 63 8.30 0.16 0.89
CA VAL A 63 8.96 1.36 1.44
C VAL A 63 9.44 2.28 0.34
N ASN A 64 10.04 1.75 -0.73
CA ASN A 64 10.47 2.55 -1.86
C ASN A 64 9.31 3.32 -2.49
N ARG A 65 8.18 2.66 -2.73
CA ARG A 65 6.99 3.29 -3.32
C ARG A 65 6.37 4.36 -2.44
N ILE A 66 6.32 4.12 -1.13
CA ILE A 66 5.93 5.14 -0.15
C ILE A 66 6.86 6.35 -0.27
N LYS A 67 8.19 6.14 -0.29
CA LYS A 67 9.19 7.21 -0.36
C LYS A 67 9.25 7.95 -1.70
N CYS A 68 8.80 7.33 -2.79
CA CYS A 68 8.68 8.00 -4.09
C CYS A 68 7.55 9.04 -4.11
N GLU A 69 6.49 8.80 -3.35
CA GLU A 69 5.29 9.67 -3.35
C GLU A 69 5.26 10.62 -2.13
N PHE A 70 5.90 10.22 -1.03
CA PHE A 70 5.86 10.93 0.24
C PHE A 70 7.25 10.99 0.86
N ASP A 71 7.59 12.12 1.48
CA ASP A 71 8.70 12.14 2.44
C ASP A 71 8.17 11.75 3.82
N PRO A 72 8.60 10.62 4.42
CA PRO A 72 8.19 10.25 5.77
C PRO A 72 8.51 11.33 6.83
N ALA A 73 9.49 12.20 6.58
CA ALA A 73 9.83 13.30 7.48
C ALA A 73 8.74 14.38 7.56
N ASP A 74 7.83 14.45 6.58
CA ASP A 74 6.70 15.39 6.58
C ASP A 74 5.56 14.97 7.53
N PHE A 75 5.65 13.81 8.16
CA PHE A 75 4.59 13.23 8.97
C PHE A 75 5.05 13.00 10.41
N GLU A 76 4.38 13.64 11.37
CA GLU A 76 4.60 13.39 12.80
C GLU A 76 4.10 11.99 13.21
N ASN A 77 2.99 11.53 12.62
CA ASN A 77 2.37 10.25 12.93
C ASN A 77 2.19 9.43 11.65
N ILE A 78 2.77 8.23 11.64
CA ILE A 78 2.65 7.24 10.57
C ILE A 78 2.08 5.96 11.19
N TYR A 79 0.87 5.60 10.77
CA TYR A 79 0.22 4.34 11.15
C TYR A 79 0.39 3.34 10.03
N ALA A 80 0.94 2.16 10.33
CA ALA A 80 1.07 1.09 9.34
C ALA A 80 0.42 -0.19 9.87
N TYR A 81 -0.34 -0.85 9.01
CA TYR A 81 -1.03 -2.11 9.31
C TYR A 81 -0.54 -3.18 8.33
N GLY A 82 -0.19 -4.35 8.84
CA GLY A 82 0.29 -5.48 8.03
C GLY A 82 0.17 -6.81 8.76
N ASP A 83 0.25 -7.91 8.03
CA ASP A 83 -0.02 -9.25 8.55
C ASP A 83 1.02 -10.29 8.13
N SER A 84 1.89 -9.93 7.18
CA SER A 84 2.86 -10.81 6.55
C SER A 84 4.31 -10.37 6.77
N ASN A 85 5.25 -11.24 6.41
CA ASN A 85 6.67 -10.87 6.37
C ASN A 85 6.96 -9.74 5.37
N GLY A 86 6.15 -9.60 4.31
CA GLY A 86 6.31 -8.57 3.29
C GLY A 86 5.97 -7.15 3.76
N ASP A 87 5.46 -7.01 4.99
CA ASP A 87 5.09 -5.73 5.59
C ASP A 87 6.12 -5.24 6.61
N LYS A 88 7.11 -6.07 6.97
CA LYS A 88 8.04 -5.78 8.07
C LYS A 88 8.78 -4.47 7.87
N GLU A 89 9.29 -4.23 6.67
CA GLU A 89 10.02 -3.00 6.34
C GLU A 89 9.12 -1.77 6.35
N MET A 90 7.86 -1.92 5.89
CA MET A 90 6.86 -0.85 5.95
C MET A 90 6.45 -0.53 7.39
N LEU A 91 6.27 -1.56 8.22
CA LEU A 91 5.99 -1.40 9.65
C LEU A 91 7.17 -0.73 10.37
N ALA A 92 8.41 -1.02 9.98
CA ALA A 92 9.60 -0.46 10.60
C ALA A 92 9.78 1.05 10.39
N ILE A 93 9.15 1.64 9.37
CA ILE A 93 9.18 3.09 9.13
C ILE A 93 8.00 3.84 9.78
N ALA A 94 7.08 3.13 10.43
CA ALA A 94 5.90 3.71 11.05
C ALA A 94 6.14 4.08 12.52
N THR A 95 5.55 5.18 12.97
CA THR A 95 5.55 5.55 14.39
C THR A 95 4.61 4.66 15.20
N HIS A 96 3.53 4.19 14.57
CA HIS A 96 2.52 3.30 15.15
C HIS A 96 2.37 2.04 14.28
N PRO A 97 3.25 1.03 14.43
CA PRO A 97 3.17 -0.22 13.68
C PRO A 97 2.16 -1.20 14.28
N HIS A 98 1.33 -1.79 13.44
CA HIS A 98 0.28 -2.74 13.81
C HIS A 98 0.43 -4.04 13.01
N TYR A 99 1.12 -5.04 13.58
CA TYR A 99 1.28 -6.37 12.98
C TYR A 99 0.18 -7.33 13.46
N ARG A 100 -0.55 -7.94 12.52
CA ARG A 100 -1.67 -8.88 12.78
C ARG A 100 -2.66 -8.34 13.82
N PHE A 101 -2.97 -7.07 13.68
CA PHE A 101 -3.76 -6.31 14.65
C PHE A 101 -5.25 -6.66 14.62
N PHE A 102 -5.75 -7.08 13.46
CA PHE A 102 -7.12 -7.57 13.33
C PHE A 102 -7.11 -9.06 13.68
N THR A 103 -7.42 -9.35 14.94
CA THR A 103 -7.78 -10.70 15.37
C THR A 103 -9.30 -10.80 15.33
N ASP A 104 -9.83 -11.79 14.61
CA ASP A 104 -11.20 -12.24 14.79
C ASP A 104 -11.46 -12.71 16.23
#